data_AF-A0A9P6G0D2-F1
#
_entry.id   AF-A0A9P6G0D2-F1
#
_cell.length_a   1.000
_cell.length_b   1.000
_cell.length_c   1.000
_cell.angle_alpha   90.00
_cell.angle_beta   90.00
_cell.angle_gamma   90.00
#
_symmetry.space_group_name_H-M   'P 1'
#
loop_
_entity.id
_entity.type
_entity.pdbx_description
1 polymer ?
#
loop_
_entity_poly.entity_id
_entity_poly.type
_entity_poly.pdbx_seq_one_letter_code
_entity_poly.pdbx_strand_id
1 'polypeptide(L)'
;PKIAPALQVHAEELKRAKLETTLAHKIENRPPVSELIDHNILHDTSVAPSLQGKQAELARSQLEDRLNTMIQERSKPEALVEKHILGKRRSSLSLVFSTAGNPLVLLKSMANSR
;
A
#
# COMPACT_ATOMS: atom_id res chain seq x y z
N PRO A 1 26.98 19.05 29.80
CA PRO A 1 28.44 19.12 30.06
C PRO A 1 28.96 20.56 30.03
N LYS A 2 29.43 21.08 31.17
CA LYS A 2 30.02 22.43 31.26
C LYS A 2 31.49 22.34 30.81
N ILE A 3 31.85 23.07 29.76
CA ILE A 3 33.23 23.15 29.22
C ILE A 3 33.99 24.23 30.00
N ALA A 4 35.26 23.96 30.32
CA ALA A 4 36.12 24.92 31.04
C ALA A 4 36.25 26.25 30.26
N PRO A 5 36.23 27.42 30.92
CA PRO A 5 36.25 28.73 30.25
C PRO A 5 37.37 28.91 29.21
N ALA A 6 38.57 28.41 29.50
CA ALA A 6 39.72 28.48 28.59
C ALA A 6 39.56 27.67 27.29
N LEU A 7 38.71 26.63 27.29
CA LEU A 7 38.52 25.73 26.15
C LEU A 7 37.30 26.09 25.29
N GLN A 8 36.54 27.12 25.68
CA GLN A 8 35.31 27.50 24.97
C GLN A 8 35.61 27.92 23.53
N VAL A 9 36.64 28.73 23.31
CA VAL A 9 37.02 29.23 21.97
C VAL A 9 37.34 28.08 21.02
N HIS A 10 38.24 27.17 21.42
CA HIS A 10 38.60 26.01 20.59
C HIS A 10 37.44 25.03 20.38
N ALA A 11 36.56 24.89 21.37
CA ALA A 11 35.35 24.08 21.21
C ALA A 11 34.42 24.68 20.15
N GLU A 12 34.24 26.01 20.12
CA GLU A 12 33.46 26.70 19.08
C GLU A 12 34.12 26.62 17.71
N GLU A 13 35.44 26.79 17.61
CA GLU A 13 36.21 26.62 16.37
C GLU A 13 36.03 25.22 15.77
N LEU A 14 36.15 24.18 16.61
CA LEU A 14 35.97 22.80 16.19
C LEU A 14 34.53 22.51 15.78
N LYS A 15 33.53 23.07 16.48
CA LYS A 15 32.12 22.96 16.07
C LYS A 15 31.92 23.59 14.70
N ARG A 16 32.47 24.78 14.48
CA ARG A 16 32.38 25.48 13.20
C ARG A 16 33.02 24.68 12.06
N ALA A 17 34.24 24.18 12.25
CA ALA A 17 34.90 23.35 11.24
C ALA A 17 34.09 22.06 10.91
N LYS A 18 33.47 21.44 11.92
CA LYS A 18 32.55 20.31 11.72
C LYS A 18 31.30 20.71 10.94
N LEU A 19 30.74 21.88 11.20
CA LEU A 19 29.58 22.37 10.45
C LEU A 19 29.97 22.67 9.00
N GLU A 20 31.11 23.30 8.76
CA GLU A 20 31.61 23.63 7.42
C GLU A 20 31.80 22.35 6.57
N THR A 21 32.48 21.34 7.13
CA THR A 21 32.69 20.05 6.45
C THR A 21 31.38 19.30 6.17
N THR A 22 30.46 19.25 7.15
CA THR A 22 29.17 18.57 6.95
C THR A 22 28.25 19.30 5.97
N LEU A 23 28.27 20.64 5.95
CA LEU A 23 27.52 21.44 4.99
C LEU A 23 28.07 21.26 3.58
N ALA A 24 29.39 21.32 3.40
CA ALA A 24 30.03 21.09 2.10
C ALA A 24 29.60 19.74 1.49
N HIS A 25 29.71 18.66 2.27
CA HIS A 25 29.28 17.33 1.84
C HIS A 25 27.78 17.26 1.47
N LYS A 26 26.91 17.97 2.21
CA LYS A 26 25.46 17.99 1.92
C LYS A 26 25.11 18.81 0.67
N ILE A 27 25.88 19.86 0.40
CA ILE A 27 25.69 20.69 -0.80
C ILE A 27 26.13 19.91 -2.04
N GLU A 28 27.25 19.19 -1.96
CA GLU A 28 27.73 18.32 -3.05
C GLU A 28 26.74 17.21 -3.39
N ASN A 29 26.15 16.58 -2.37
CA ASN A 29 25.19 15.49 -2.54
C ASN A 29 23.72 15.96 -2.53
N ARG A 30 23.45 17.22 -2.92
CA ARG A 30 22.10 17.76 -2.90
C ARG A 30 21.24 17.10 -3.98
N PRO A 31 20.11 16.44 -3.63
CA PRO A 31 19.23 15.82 -4.63
C PRO A 31 18.60 16.85 -5.58
N PRO A 32 18.34 16.48 -6.85
CA PRO A 32 17.59 17.31 -7.78
C PRO A 32 16.12 17.44 -7.37
N VAL A 33 15.46 18.49 -7.87
CA VAL A 33 14.06 18.77 -7.56
C VAL A 33 13.13 17.65 -8.04
N SER A 34 13.43 17.04 -9.20
CA SER A 34 12.66 15.92 -9.74
C SER A 34 12.61 14.72 -8.79
N GLU A 35 13.73 14.35 -8.18
CA GLU A 35 13.81 13.24 -7.23
C GLU A 35 12.96 13.53 -5.98
N LEU A 36 12.90 14.79 -5.53
CA LEU A 36 12.03 15.19 -4.42
C LEU A 36 10.55 15.09 -4.78
N ILE A 37 10.18 15.33 -6.05
CA ILE A 37 8.81 15.17 -6.55
C ILE A 37 8.46 13.69 -6.67
N ASP A 38 9.36 12.87 -7.21
CA ASP A 38 9.16 11.42 -7.36
C ASP A 38 8.98 10.73 -6.00
N HIS A 39 9.70 11.19 -4.98
CA HIS A 39 9.54 10.73 -3.60
C HIS A 39 8.37 11.38 -2.84
N ASN A 40 7.56 12.21 -3.51
CA ASN A 40 6.42 12.92 -2.94
C ASN A 40 6.79 13.76 -1.69
N ILE A 41 8.01 14.30 -1.67
CA ILE A 41 8.49 15.24 -0.64
C ILE A 41 8.11 16.66 -1.06
N LEU A 42 8.25 16.98 -2.35
CA LEU A 42 7.80 18.24 -2.95
C LEU A 42 6.63 17.96 -3.90
N HIS A 43 5.62 18.82 -3.87
CA HIS A 43 4.49 18.73 -4.81
C HIS A 43 4.80 19.55 -6.05
N ASP A 44 4.63 18.97 -7.24
CA ASP A 44 4.74 19.69 -8.52
C ASP A 44 3.54 20.62 -8.70
N THR A 45 3.65 21.84 -8.18
CA THR A 45 2.56 22.82 -8.20
C THR A 45 3.09 24.19 -8.58
N SER A 46 2.36 24.88 -9.46
CA SER A 46 2.66 26.28 -9.86
C SER A 46 2.28 27.32 -8.80
N VAL A 47 1.81 26.87 -7.63
CA VAL A 47 1.24 27.71 -6.58
C VAL A 47 2.35 28.12 -5.59
N ALA A 48 2.25 29.32 -5.04
CA ALA A 48 3.21 29.83 -4.06
C ALA A 48 3.42 28.87 -2.87
N PRO A 49 4.65 28.72 -2.34
CA PRO A 49 4.96 27.75 -1.28
C PRO A 49 4.07 27.85 -0.03
N SER A 50 3.64 29.06 0.33
CA SER A 50 2.77 29.30 1.48
C SER A 50 1.34 28.75 1.31
N LEU A 51 0.89 28.57 0.06
CA LEU A 51 -0.48 28.13 -0.25
C LEU A 51 -0.58 26.64 -0.57
N GLN A 52 0.54 25.96 -0.85
CA GLN A 52 0.57 24.53 -1.21
C GLN A 52 -0.13 23.66 -0.16
N GLY A 53 0.10 23.94 1.13
CA GLY A 53 -0.55 23.21 2.22
C GLY A 53 -2.08 23.34 2.19
N LYS A 54 -2.59 24.55 1.94
CA LYS A 54 -4.04 24.80 1.85
C LYS A 54 -4.66 24.22 0.59
N GLN A 55 -3.94 24.24 -0.53
CA GLN A 55 -4.34 23.57 -1.76
C GLN A 55 -4.46 22.05 -1.56
N ALA A 56 -3.48 21.42 -0.91
CA ALA A 56 -3.49 19.98 -0.65
C ALA A 56 -4.64 19.58 0.30
N GLU A 57 -4.89 20.38 1.33
CA GLU A 57 -6.03 20.20 2.26
C GLU A 57 -7.37 20.25 1.51
N LEU A 58 -7.56 21.26 0.65
CA LEU A 58 -8.76 21.40 -0.17
C LEU A 58 -8.93 20.23 -1.15
N ALA A 59 -7.86 19.87 -1.87
CA ALA A 59 -7.89 18.76 -2.83
C ALA A 59 -8.25 17.44 -2.15
N ARG A 60 -7.72 17.20 -0.95
CA ARG A 60 -8.06 16.03 -0.14
C ARG A 60 -9.53 16.03 0.27
N SER A 61 -10.05 17.13 0.81
CA SER A 61 -11.47 17.22 1.21
C SER A 61 -12.40 16.99 0.02
N GLN A 62 -12.12 17.60 -1.13
CA GLN A 62 -12.90 17.38 -2.35
C GLN A 62 -12.87 15.91 -2.81
N LEU A 63 -11.71 15.25 -2.68
CA LEU A 63 -11.58 13.84 -3.02
C LEU A 63 -12.37 12.96 -2.04
N GLU A 64 -12.31 13.25 -0.74
CA GLU A 64 -13.08 12.54 0.29
C GLU A 64 -14.59 12.63 0.00
N ASP A 65 -15.11 13.81 -0.31
CA ASP A 65 -16.51 14.01 -0.67
C ASP A 65 -16.93 13.22 -1.92
N ARG A 66 -16.10 13.28 -2.98
CA ARG A 66 -16.34 12.52 -4.22
C ARG A 66 -16.28 11.01 -4.00
N LEU A 67 -15.35 10.52 -3.19
CA LEU A 67 -15.26 9.10 -2.88
C LEU A 67 -16.45 8.65 -2.04
N ASN A 68 -16.90 9.47 -1.08
CA ASN A 68 -18.07 9.16 -0.27
C ASN A 68 -19.33 8.95 -1.12
N THR A 69 -19.58 9.82 -2.10
CA THR A 69 -20.74 9.64 -3.00
C THR A 69 -20.61 8.37 -3.85
N MET A 70 -19.43 8.12 -4.43
CA MET A 70 -19.19 6.91 -5.24
C MET A 70 -19.28 5.62 -4.42
N ILE A 71 -18.87 5.64 -3.16
CA ILE A 71 -18.95 4.48 -2.27
C ILE A 71 -20.40 4.23 -1.83
N GLN A 72 -21.20 5.28 -1.62
CA GLN A 72 -22.63 5.13 -1.31
C GLN A 72 -23.40 4.49 -2.46
N GLU A 73 -23.03 4.81 -3.71
CA GLU A 73 -23.62 4.24 -4.93
C GLU A 73 -23.02 2.87 -5.31
N ARG A 74 -22.17 2.28 -4.45
CA ARG A 74 -21.51 1.02 -4.75
C ARG A 74 -22.53 -0.08 -5.05
N SER A 75 -22.45 -0.63 -6.27
CA SER A 75 -23.35 -1.69 -6.73
C SER A 75 -23.22 -2.95 -5.87
N LYS A 76 -24.36 -3.53 -5.51
CA LYS A 76 -24.43 -4.81 -4.79
C LYS A 76 -23.79 -5.95 -5.60
N PRO A 77 -23.28 -7.00 -4.94
CA PRO A 77 -22.66 -8.15 -5.62
C PRO A 77 -23.61 -8.84 -6.61
N GLU A 78 -24.91 -8.87 -6.32
CA GLU A 78 -25.94 -9.44 -7.20
C GLU A 78 -25.98 -8.72 -8.57
N ALA A 79 -25.99 -7.39 -8.57
CA ALA A 79 -25.98 -6.58 -9.78
C ALA A 79 -24.69 -6.79 -10.60
N LEU A 80 -23.57 -7.13 -9.95
CA LEU A 80 -22.31 -7.46 -10.63
C LEU A 80 -22.34 -8.86 -11.26
N VAL A 81 -23.09 -9.81 -10.69
CA VAL A 81 -23.33 -11.14 -11.28
C VAL A 81 -24.22 -11.03 -12.52
N GLU A 82 -25.27 -10.21 -12.46
CA GLU A 82 -26.15 -9.93 -13.63
C GLU A 82 -25.38 -9.29 -14.78
N LYS A 83 -24.44 -8.38 -14.47
CA LYS A 83 -23.53 -7.78 -15.44
C LYS A 83 -22.42 -8.72 -15.92
N HIS A 84 -22.42 -9.99 -15.49
CA HIS A 84 -21.41 -11.00 -15.82
C HIS A 84 -19.96 -10.60 -15.45
N ILE A 85 -19.81 -9.65 -14.51
CA ILE A 85 -18.50 -9.23 -13.97
C ILE A 85 -18.04 -10.20 -12.87
N LEU A 86 -19.00 -10.67 -12.05
CA LEU A 86 -18.75 -11.69 -11.03
C LEU A 86 -19.36 -13.03 -11.45
N GLY A 87 -18.58 -14.10 -11.33
CA GLY A 87 -19.12 -15.47 -11.44
C GLY A 87 -20.00 -15.80 -10.25
N LYS A 88 -21.17 -16.41 -10.48
CA LYS A 88 -22.02 -16.91 -9.40
C LYS A 88 -21.23 -17.95 -8.61
N ARG A 89 -21.03 -17.73 -7.30
CA ARG A 89 -20.40 -18.75 -6.44
C ARG A 89 -21.22 -20.03 -6.56
N ARG A 90 -20.62 -21.09 -7.10
CA ARG A 90 -21.13 -22.45 -6.93
C ARG A 90 -21.13 -22.72 -5.43
N SER A 91 -22.31 -22.79 -4.84
CA SER A 91 -22.45 -23.26 -3.46
C SER A 91 -21.82 -24.64 -3.40
N SER A 92 -20.76 -24.77 -2.61
CA SER A 92 -20.05 -26.02 -2.38
C SER A 92 -20.88 -26.95 -1.49
N LEU A 93 -22.12 -27.28 -1.86
CA LEU A 93 -22.91 -28.33 -1.21
C LEU A 93 -23.78 -29.03 -2.26
N SER A 94 -23.66 -30.36 -2.29
CA SER A 94 -24.31 -31.37 -3.15
C SER A 94 -23.66 -31.71 -4.50
N LEU A 95 -22.38 -32.12 -4.47
CA LEU A 95 -21.96 -33.27 -5.29
C LEU A 95 -22.14 -34.53 -4.43
N VAL A 96 -23.39 -34.85 -4.11
CA VAL A 96 -23.75 -36.21 -3.75
C VAL A 96 -23.78 -36.98 -5.06
N PHE A 97 -22.66 -37.59 -5.42
CA PHE A 97 -22.69 -38.64 -6.43
C PHE A 97 -23.58 -39.76 -5.86
N SER A 98 -24.80 -39.83 -6.37
CA SER A 98 -25.69 -40.97 -6.17
C SER A 98 -25.01 -42.18 -6.80
N THR A 99 -24.27 -42.95 -6.01
CA THR A 99 -23.86 -44.30 -6.39
C THR A 99 -24.95 -45.27 -5.98
N ALA A 100 -26.12 -45.15 -6.62
CA ALA A 100 -27.05 -46.26 -6.70
C ALA A 100 -26.48 -47.26 -7.72
N GLY A 101 -26.14 -48.46 -7.28
CA GLY A 101 -25.85 -49.58 -8.16
C GLY A 101 -24.37 -49.87 -8.36
N ASN A 102 -23.89 -50.83 -7.56
CA ASN A 102 -22.62 -51.52 -7.66
C ASN A 102 -22.44 -52.19 -9.05
N PRO A 103 -21.42 -51.86 -9.88
CA PRO A 103 -21.24 -52.52 -11.18
C PRO A 103 -20.26 -53.71 -11.17
N LEU A 104 -19.68 -54.11 -10.03
CA LEU A 104 -18.69 -55.20 -10.01
C LEU A 104 -19.20 -56.45 -9.29
N VAL A 105 -20.15 -57.12 -9.93
CA VAL A 105 -20.24 -58.59 -9.83
C VAL A 105 -19.11 -59.14 -10.70
N LEU A 106 -17.95 -59.44 -10.12
CA LEU A 106 -16.91 -60.19 -10.81
C LEU A 106 -16.21 -61.19 -9.87
N LEU A 107 -16.53 -62.46 -10.12
CA LEU A 107 -15.79 -63.68 -9.79
C LEU A 107 -15.30 -63.85 -8.34
N LYS A 108 -16.02 -64.68 -7.57
CA LYS A 108 -15.43 -65.89 -6.98
C LYS A 108 -16.50 -66.94 -6.65
N SER A 109 -16.83 -67.69 -7.69
CA SER A 109 -17.15 -69.10 -7.60
C SER A 109 -15.88 -69.86 -7.17
N MET A 110 -16.05 -70.91 -6.36
CA MET A 110 -15.08 -71.95 -5.98
C MET A 110 -14.03 -71.62 -4.90
N ALA A 111 -14.42 -71.87 -3.64
CA ALA A 111 -13.68 -72.54 -2.56
C ALA A 111 -14.41 -72.15 -1.26
N ASN A 112 -15.13 -73.01 -0.57
CA ASN A 112 -14.57 -74.18 0.08
C ASN A 112 -15.71 -75.13 0.47
N SER A 113 -15.58 -76.39 0.07
CA SER A 113 -16.35 -77.50 0.61
C SER A 113 -15.66 -77.97 1.88
N ARG A 114 -16.32 -77.81 3.03
CA ARG A 114 -16.26 -78.65 4.25
C ARG A 114 -17.06 -78.00 5.36
#